data_AF-A0A963DGU3-F1
#
_entry.id   AF-A0A963DGU3-F1
#
_cell.length_a   1.000
_cell.length_b   1.000
_cell.length_c   1.000
_cell.angle_alpha   90.00
_cell.angle_beta   90.00
_cell.angle_gamma   90.00
#
_symmetry.space_group_name_H-M   'P 1'
#
loop_
_entity.id
_entity.type
_entity.pdbx_description
1 polymer ?
#
loop_
_entity_poly.entity_id
_entity_poly.type
_entity_poly.pdbx_seq_one_letter_code
_entity_poly.pdbx_strand_id
1 'polypeptide(L)'
;MNEFIRNIPLHCLPLGSKEQIIVRTHEPAALPAALASENPERVIAVQLLSLAADSESLNAWAAGLPVELVMADPATEFPLLYRHTPLLDQHPVRVVVPVRPGFFNAVKTAVALDFAVQLDVGQPDPALIEELAAVLKFYLHQSTVAQPIEYFQGALLGFYHEEPASLWAILDEDPQWLRYVADDGAESLNGRLAGAGIKTLAPEVELDVWIEQVLATHEECRNCEFLRHCGGYFKWPRRDYDCAGVKWLFSELREAASELRRDIEAAPVSE
;
A
#
# COMPACT_ATOMS: atom_id res chain seq x y z
N MET A 1 19.16 10.24 13.14
CA MET A 1 19.43 8.85 12.72
C MET A 1 18.07 8.21 12.68
N ASN A 2 17.48 8.08 11.49
CA ASN A 2 16.12 7.57 11.36
C ASN A 2 16.11 6.09 11.76
N GLU A 3 15.15 5.72 12.59
CA GLU A 3 14.93 4.33 12.97
C GLU A 3 14.18 3.66 11.82
N PHE A 4 14.85 2.74 11.13
CA PHE A 4 14.25 2.02 10.00
C PHE A 4 13.33 0.91 10.50
N ILE A 5 12.21 0.74 9.81
CA ILE A 5 11.39 -0.46 9.90
C ILE A 5 11.97 -1.50 8.94
N ARG A 6 12.09 -2.75 9.39
CA ARG A 6 12.56 -3.86 8.55
C ARG A 6 11.42 -4.81 8.21
N ASN A 7 11.19 -5.01 6.92
CA ASN A 7 10.28 -6.02 6.40
C ASN A 7 11.04 -7.32 6.14
N ILE A 8 10.89 -8.29 7.05
CA ILE A 8 11.76 -9.48 7.14
C ILE A 8 10.96 -10.78 7.13
N PRO A 9 11.50 -11.87 6.55
CA PRO A 9 10.88 -13.19 6.69
C PRO A 9 11.11 -13.76 8.09
N LEU A 10 10.20 -14.64 8.53
CA LEU A 10 10.21 -15.21 9.87
C LEU A 10 11.54 -15.88 10.28
N HIS A 11 12.25 -16.52 9.34
CA HIS A 11 13.53 -17.19 9.65
C HIS A 11 14.72 -16.23 9.77
N CYS A 12 14.54 -14.94 9.43
CA CYS A 12 15.56 -13.90 9.52
C CYS A 12 15.36 -12.97 10.74
N LEU A 13 14.54 -13.36 11.73
CA LEU A 13 14.31 -12.55 12.92
C LEU A 13 15.64 -12.16 13.61
N PRO A 14 15.92 -10.86 13.80
CA PRO A 14 17.16 -10.41 14.41
C PRO A 14 17.08 -10.59 15.93
N LEU A 15 17.81 -11.57 16.46
CA LEU A 15 17.89 -11.83 17.89
C LEU A 15 18.43 -10.61 18.64
N GLY A 16 17.65 -10.08 19.59
CA GLY A 16 18.08 -9.01 20.49
C GLY A 16 18.15 -7.60 19.88
N SER A 17 17.64 -7.38 18.65
CA SER A 17 17.47 -6.02 18.11
C SER A 17 16.33 -5.28 18.81
N LYS A 18 16.34 -3.94 18.74
CA LYS A 18 15.22 -3.08 19.18
C LYS A 18 14.45 -2.47 18.01
N GLU A 19 14.91 -2.71 16.79
CA GLU A 19 14.30 -2.15 15.58
C GLU A 19 12.87 -2.66 15.41
N GLN A 20 12.01 -1.78 14.89
CA GLN A 20 10.65 -2.15 14.50
C GLN A 20 10.67 -3.04 13.27
N ILE A 21 9.81 -4.06 13.25
CA ILE A 21 9.78 -5.06 12.19
C ILE A 21 8.36 -5.32 11.70
N ILE A 22 8.29 -5.58 10.39
CA ILE A 22 7.16 -6.22 9.72
C ILE A 22 7.60 -7.64 9.42
N VAL A 23 6.84 -8.63 9.90
CA VAL A 23 7.20 -10.05 9.76
C VAL A 23 6.40 -10.70 8.65
N ARG A 24 7.10 -11.30 7.69
CA ARG A 24 6.49 -12.02 6.56
C ARG A 24 6.53 -13.52 6.77
N THR A 25 5.43 -14.18 6.47
CA THR A 25 5.35 -15.63 6.58
C THR A 25 4.37 -16.25 5.59
N HIS A 26 4.65 -17.48 5.19
CA HIS A 26 3.69 -18.39 4.57
C HIS A 26 3.01 -19.32 5.59
N GLU A 27 3.52 -19.34 6.82
CA GLU A 27 3.15 -20.24 7.91
C GLU A 27 2.70 -19.42 9.13
N PRO A 28 1.45 -18.91 9.13
CA PRO A 28 0.92 -18.12 10.25
C PRO A 28 0.99 -18.84 11.60
N ALA A 29 0.82 -20.16 11.63
CA ALA A 29 0.90 -20.97 12.85
C ALA A 29 2.27 -20.95 13.55
N ALA A 30 3.35 -20.63 12.82
CA ALA A 30 4.69 -20.55 13.38
C ALA A 30 4.94 -19.23 14.13
N LEU A 31 4.16 -18.17 13.87
CA LEU A 31 4.40 -16.83 14.41
C LEU A 31 4.33 -16.76 15.95
N PRO A 32 3.27 -17.28 16.62
CA PRO A 32 3.18 -17.13 18.07
C PRO A 32 4.34 -17.77 18.82
N ALA A 33 4.83 -18.92 18.35
CA ALA A 33 5.94 -19.62 18.96
C ALA A 33 7.28 -18.94 18.69
N ALA A 34 7.52 -18.50 17.44
CA ALA A 34 8.76 -17.84 17.04
C ALA A 34 8.94 -16.47 17.72
N LEU A 35 7.84 -15.76 17.98
CA LEU A 35 7.86 -14.43 18.59
C LEU A 35 7.62 -14.44 20.10
N ALA A 36 7.45 -15.63 20.72
CA ALA A 36 7.21 -15.76 22.16
C ALA A 36 8.35 -15.17 23.03
N SER A 37 9.58 -15.17 22.51
CA SER A 37 10.78 -14.64 23.19
C SER A 37 11.16 -13.22 22.77
N GLU A 38 10.48 -12.64 21.77
CA GLU A 38 10.76 -11.28 21.30
C GLU A 38 9.93 -10.26 22.09
N ASN A 39 10.37 -8.99 22.11
CA ASN A 39 9.53 -7.92 22.65
C ASN A 39 8.35 -7.72 21.67
N PRO A 40 7.10 -8.05 22.05
CA PRO A 40 5.95 -7.97 21.14
C PRO A 40 5.73 -6.56 20.57
N GLU A 41 6.14 -5.52 21.31
CA GLU A 41 6.00 -4.12 20.89
C GLU A 41 6.87 -3.74 19.67
N ARG A 42 7.86 -4.57 19.30
CA ARG A 42 8.67 -4.31 18.11
C ARG A 42 7.99 -4.75 16.81
N VAL A 43 7.08 -5.73 16.90
CA VAL A 43 6.38 -6.25 15.72
C VAL A 43 5.23 -5.29 15.47
N ILE A 44 5.33 -4.53 14.38
CA ILE A 44 4.34 -3.49 14.07
C ILE A 44 3.30 -3.96 13.07
N ALA A 45 3.58 -5.03 12.32
CA ALA A 45 2.64 -5.70 11.42
C ALA A 45 3.10 -7.11 11.04
N VAL A 46 2.18 -7.92 10.54
CA VAL A 46 2.44 -9.23 9.93
C VAL A 46 1.92 -9.26 8.50
N GLN A 47 2.73 -9.77 7.56
CA GLN A 47 2.29 -10.04 6.19
C GLN A 47 2.14 -11.54 5.97
N LEU A 48 0.93 -11.97 5.61
CA LEU A 48 0.62 -13.32 5.17
C LEU A 48 0.80 -13.39 3.66
N LEU A 49 1.84 -14.11 3.23
CA LEU A 49 2.22 -14.25 1.83
C LEU A 49 1.46 -15.38 1.09
N SER A 50 0.48 -16.01 1.75
CA SER A 50 -0.34 -17.08 1.19
C SER A 50 -1.75 -17.02 1.76
N LEU A 51 -2.73 -16.67 0.92
CA LEU A 51 -4.15 -16.69 1.28
C LEU A 51 -4.72 -18.12 1.42
N ALA A 52 -3.95 -19.13 0.99
CA ALA A 52 -4.34 -20.53 1.19
C ALA A 52 -4.02 -21.02 2.62
N ALA A 53 -3.13 -20.33 3.34
CA ALA A 53 -2.72 -20.69 4.69
C ALA A 53 -3.85 -20.45 5.70
N ASP A 54 -3.88 -21.27 6.76
CA ASP A 54 -4.86 -21.14 7.83
C ASP A 54 -4.42 -20.04 8.83
N SER A 55 -5.18 -18.95 8.91
CA SER A 55 -4.86 -17.83 9.80
C SER A 55 -5.46 -17.97 11.21
N GLU A 56 -6.12 -19.08 11.55
CA GLU A 56 -6.81 -19.24 12.85
C GLU A 56 -5.88 -19.01 14.05
N SER A 57 -4.62 -19.42 13.94
CA SER A 57 -3.60 -19.23 14.98
C SER A 57 -3.34 -17.77 15.34
N LEU A 58 -3.69 -16.83 14.45
CA LEU A 58 -3.49 -15.40 14.65
C LEU A 58 -4.70 -14.73 15.28
N ASN A 59 -5.91 -15.29 15.16
CA ASN A 59 -7.16 -14.65 15.57
C ASN A 59 -7.14 -14.08 17.00
N ALA A 60 -6.46 -14.74 17.94
CA ALA A 60 -6.37 -14.31 19.34
C ALA A 60 -4.94 -13.92 19.77
N TRP A 61 -3.98 -13.98 18.84
CA TRP A 61 -2.58 -13.70 19.14
C TRP A 61 -2.27 -12.24 18.82
N ALA A 62 -1.71 -11.52 19.79
CA ALA A 62 -1.33 -10.11 19.64
C ALA A 62 -2.50 -9.23 19.13
N ALA A 63 -3.65 -9.28 19.80
CA ALA A 63 -4.83 -8.48 19.46
C ALA A 63 -4.47 -7.00 19.23
N GLY A 64 -5.01 -6.43 18.15
CA GLY A 64 -4.71 -5.07 17.67
C GLY A 64 -3.53 -4.98 16.70
N LEU A 65 -2.71 -6.03 16.57
CA LEU A 65 -1.60 -6.06 15.61
C LEU A 65 -2.13 -6.03 14.16
N PRO A 66 -1.69 -5.10 13.32
CA PRO A 66 -2.06 -5.08 11.90
C PRO A 66 -1.65 -6.35 11.16
N VAL A 67 -2.57 -6.87 10.34
CA VAL A 67 -2.34 -8.03 9.46
C VAL A 67 -2.57 -7.63 8.01
N GLU A 68 -1.60 -7.96 7.17
CA GLU A 68 -1.67 -7.75 5.72
C GLU A 68 -1.82 -9.09 5.01
N LEU A 69 -2.87 -9.19 4.21
CA LEU A 69 -3.15 -10.35 3.37
C LEU A 69 -2.63 -10.07 1.97
N VAL A 70 -1.48 -10.65 1.61
CA VAL A 70 -0.83 -10.41 0.32
C VAL A 70 -1.38 -11.37 -0.73
N MET A 71 -2.05 -10.83 -1.73
CA MET A 71 -2.62 -11.58 -2.83
C MET A 71 -1.63 -11.71 -3.98
N ALA A 72 -1.46 -12.92 -4.52
CA ALA A 72 -0.57 -13.18 -5.65
C ALA A 72 -1.30 -13.12 -7.00
N ASP A 73 -2.48 -13.73 -7.07
CA ASP A 73 -3.33 -13.75 -8.27
C ASP A 73 -4.78 -13.32 -7.97
N PRO A 74 -5.14 -12.07 -8.30
CA PRO A 74 -6.45 -11.57 -7.98
C PRO A 74 -7.58 -12.18 -8.81
N ALA A 75 -7.28 -12.83 -9.94
CA ALA A 75 -8.30 -13.48 -10.75
C ALA A 75 -8.83 -14.78 -10.09
N THR A 76 -8.03 -15.41 -9.24
CA THR A 76 -8.31 -16.75 -8.71
C THR A 76 -8.33 -16.82 -7.19
N GLU A 77 -7.61 -15.94 -6.49
CA GLU A 77 -7.44 -16.02 -5.03
C GLU A 77 -8.45 -15.19 -4.24
N PHE A 78 -9.20 -14.27 -4.87
CA PHE A 78 -10.18 -13.46 -4.15
C PHE A 78 -11.21 -14.24 -3.29
N PRO A 79 -11.67 -15.45 -3.67
CA PRO A 79 -12.56 -16.24 -2.82
C PRO A 79 -11.88 -16.76 -1.54
N LEU A 80 -10.55 -16.77 -1.46
CA LEU A 80 -9.83 -17.21 -0.27
C LEU A 80 -9.95 -16.20 0.87
N LEU A 81 -10.27 -14.93 0.58
CA LEU A 81 -10.46 -13.88 1.59
C LEU A 81 -11.53 -14.21 2.63
N TYR A 82 -12.57 -14.97 2.24
CA TYR A 82 -13.62 -15.42 3.16
C TYR A 82 -13.07 -16.22 4.35
N ARG A 83 -11.93 -16.89 4.19
CA ARG A 83 -11.33 -17.71 5.26
C ARG A 83 -10.66 -16.85 6.33
N HIS A 84 -10.36 -15.60 6.00
CA HIS A 84 -9.60 -14.68 6.85
C HIS A 84 -10.47 -13.66 7.57
N THR A 85 -11.80 -13.65 7.34
CA THR A 85 -12.71 -12.72 8.03
C THR A 85 -12.67 -12.81 9.56
N PRO A 86 -12.41 -13.97 10.22
CA PRO A 86 -12.29 -14.01 11.67
C PRO A 86 -11.15 -13.14 12.23
N LEU A 87 -10.16 -12.76 11.41
CA LEU A 87 -9.10 -11.85 11.85
C LEU A 87 -9.64 -10.45 12.17
N LEU A 88 -10.70 -10.00 11.49
CA LEU A 88 -11.28 -8.67 11.68
C LEU A 88 -11.85 -8.46 13.09
N ASP A 89 -12.15 -9.54 13.81
CA ASP A 89 -12.65 -9.47 15.19
C ASP A 89 -11.62 -8.88 16.16
N GLN A 90 -10.32 -9.04 15.88
CA GLN A 90 -9.24 -8.65 16.80
C GLN A 90 -8.13 -7.83 16.13
N HIS A 91 -8.11 -7.72 14.80
CA HIS A 91 -7.03 -7.09 14.07
C HIS A 91 -7.54 -6.07 13.05
N PRO A 92 -6.83 -4.93 12.88
CA PRO A 92 -6.89 -4.18 11.64
C PRO A 92 -6.33 -5.07 10.52
N VAL A 93 -7.14 -5.35 9.50
CA VAL A 93 -6.72 -6.19 8.37
C VAL A 93 -6.83 -5.43 7.06
N ARG A 94 -5.75 -5.45 6.27
CA ARG A 94 -5.75 -4.95 4.89
C ARG A 94 -5.37 -6.04 3.91
N VAL A 95 -5.93 -5.98 2.71
CA VAL A 95 -5.58 -6.85 1.59
C VAL A 95 -4.71 -6.07 0.61
N VAL A 96 -3.52 -6.59 0.32
CA VAL A 96 -2.64 -6.07 -0.73
C VAL A 96 -3.02 -6.76 -2.03
N VAL A 97 -3.61 -6.01 -2.96
CA VAL A 97 -4.12 -6.52 -4.24
C VAL A 97 -3.25 -5.99 -5.38
N PRO A 98 -2.57 -6.85 -6.15
CA PRO A 98 -1.82 -6.41 -7.31
C PRO A 98 -2.75 -6.01 -8.45
N VAL A 99 -2.45 -4.89 -9.11
CA VAL A 99 -3.20 -4.44 -10.30
C VAL A 99 -2.81 -5.32 -11.49
N ARG A 100 -3.57 -6.40 -11.63
CA ARG A 100 -3.49 -7.42 -12.69
C ARG A 100 -4.91 -7.76 -13.15
N PRO A 101 -5.09 -8.34 -14.35
CA PRO A 101 -6.43 -8.58 -14.89
C PRO A 101 -7.34 -9.30 -13.89
N GLY A 102 -8.53 -8.75 -13.65
CA GLY A 102 -9.50 -9.32 -12.72
C GLY A 102 -9.42 -8.79 -11.28
N PHE A 103 -8.51 -7.86 -10.99
CA PHE A 103 -8.38 -7.25 -9.67
C PHE A 103 -9.62 -6.50 -9.20
N PHE A 104 -10.50 -6.02 -10.09
CA PHE A 104 -11.73 -5.37 -9.67
C PHE A 104 -12.62 -6.30 -8.82
N ASN A 105 -12.70 -7.59 -9.18
CA ASN A 105 -13.46 -8.57 -8.39
C ASN A 105 -12.82 -8.82 -7.02
N ALA A 106 -11.48 -8.83 -6.97
CA ALA A 106 -10.74 -8.94 -5.71
C ALA A 106 -11.03 -7.75 -4.79
N VAL A 107 -10.96 -6.52 -5.32
CA VAL A 107 -11.26 -5.29 -4.56
C VAL A 107 -12.70 -5.30 -4.05
N LYS A 108 -13.68 -5.61 -4.91
CA LYS A 108 -15.08 -5.68 -4.50
C LYS A 108 -15.31 -6.70 -3.40
N THR A 109 -14.67 -7.86 -3.51
CA THR A 109 -14.78 -8.93 -2.51
C THR A 109 -14.15 -8.50 -1.19
N ALA A 110 -12.95 -7.91 -1.21
CA ALA A 110 -12.28 -7.42 -0.03
C ALA A 110 -13.11 -6.37 0.72
N VAL A 111 -13.60 -5.35 0.00
CA VAL A 111 -14.45 -4.30 0.60
C VAL A 111 -15.78 -4.87 1.12
N ALA A 112 -16.41 -5.80 0.39
CA ALA A 112 -17.64 -6.43 0.85
C ALA A 112 -17.46 -7.33 2.09
N LEU A 113 -16.22 -7.73 2.38
CA LEU A 113 -15.82 -8.48 3.57
C LEU A 113 -15.23 -7.58 4.66
N ASP A 114 -15.38 -6.27 4.54
CA ASP A 114 -14.87 -5.27 5.50
C ASP A 114 -13.34 -5.21 5.64
N PHE A 115 -12.61 -5.66 4.62
CA PHE A 115 -11.16 -5.43 4.54
C PHE A 115 -10.83 -4.07 3.92
N ALA A 116 -9.85 -3.37 4.49
CA ALA A 116 -9.15 -2.29 3.81
C ALA A 116 -8.36 -2.85 2.60
N VAL A 117 -8.14 -2.02 1.58
CA VAL A 117 -7.46 -2.45 0.34
C VAL A 117 -6.29 -1.54 0.02
N GLN A 118 -5.11 -2.13 -0.11
CA GLN A 118 -3.93 -1.50 -0.68
C GLN A 118 -3.71 -2.05 -2.08
N LEU A 119 -3.62 -1.16 -3.09
CA LEU A 119 -3.35 -1.57 -4.46
C LEU A 119 -1.84 -1.54 -4.72
N ASP A 120 -1.27 -2.65 -5.19
CA ASP A 120 0.07 -2.64 -5.81
C ASP A 120 -0.10 -2.29 -7.30
N VAL A 121 -0.02 -0.98 -7.59
CA VAL A 121 -0.52 -0.40 -8.85
C VAL A 121 0.42 -0.61 -10.02
N GLY A 122 1.72 -0.70 -9.78
CA GLY A 122 2.61 -1.01 -10.89
C GLY A 122 2.89 0.16 -11.84
N GLN A 123 3.09 -0.21 -13.11
CA GLN A 123 2.98 0.67 -14.28
C GLN A 123 1.91 0.05 -15.20
N PRO A 124 0.62 0.24 -14.90
CA PRO A 124 -0.48 -0.49 -15.52
C PRO A 124 -0.58 -0.16 -17.01
N ASP A 125 -0.88 -1.16 -17.84
CA ASP A 125 -1.18 -0.93 -19.25
C ASP A 125 -2.57 -0.26 -19.43
N PRO A 126 -2.94 0.17 -20.66
CA PRO A 126 -4.21 0.84 -20.87
C PRO A 126 -5.45 0.04 -20.44
N ALA A 127 -5.45 -1.29 -20.57
CA ALA A 127 -6.58 -2.11 -20.16
C ALA A 127 -6.73 -2.12 -18.63
N LEU A 128 -5.62 -2.17 -17.89
CA LEU A 128 -5.62 -2.06 -16.45
C LEU A 128 -5.97 -0.65 -15.95
N ILE A 129 -5.69 0.40 -16.73
CA ILE A 129 -6.20 1.76 -16.45
C ILE A 129 -7.72 1.80 -16.54
N GLU A 130 -8.33 1.17 -17.54
CA GLU A 130 -9.79 1.09 -17.66
C GLU A 130 -10.41 0.35 -16.47
N GLU A 131 -9.78 -0.72 -16.01
CA GLU A 131 -10.23 -1.45 -14.83
C GLU A 131 -10.03 -0.63 -13.54
N LEU A 132 -8.91 0.11 -13.40
CA LEU A 132 -8.71 1.09 -12.31
C LEU A 132 -9.78 2.18 -12.31
N ALA A 133 -10.18 2.66 -13.48
CA ALA A 133 -11.27 3.61 -13.63
C ALA A 133 -12.60 3.05 -13.09
N ALA A 134 -12.87 1.76 -13.34
CA ALA A 134 -14.04 1.10 -12.81
C ALA A 134 -13.97 0.99 -11.27
N VAL A 135 -12.80 0.69 -10.71
CA VAL A 135 -12.61 0.67 -9.25
C VAL A 135 -12.76 2.07 -8.64
N LEU A 136 -12.25 3.11 -9.28
CA LEU A 136 -12.43 4.50 -8.85
C LEU A 136 -13.91 4.88 -8.80
N LYS A 137 -14.68 4.55 -9.85
CA LYS A 137 -16.12 4.80 -9.88
C LYS A 137 -16.85 4.03 -8.79
N PHE A 138 -16.47 2.77 -8.57
CA PHE A 138 -16.98 1.98 -7.47
C PHE A 138 -16.70 2.67 -6.12
N TYR A 139 -15.46 3.09 -5.89
CA TYR A 139 -15.06 3.79 -4.67
C TYR A 139 -15.83 5.10 -4.44
N LEU A 140 -15.96 5.95 -5.46
CA LEU A 140 -16.59 7.27 -5.32
C LEU A 140 -18.12 7.23 -5.21
N HIS A 141 -18.78 6.27 -5.86
CA HIS A 141 -20.24 6.32 -6.02
C HIS A 141 -21.00 5.18 -5.35
N GLN A 142 -20.33 4.07 -5.00
CA GLN A 142 -21.02 2.96 -4.36
C GLN A 142 -21.18 3.24 -2.86
N SER A 143 -22.41 3.55 -2.44
CA SER A 143 -22.77 3.85 -1.05
C SER A 143 -22.44 2.77 -0.02
N THR A 144 -22.19 1.52 -0.45
CA THR A 144 -21.83 0.40 0.43
C THR A 144 -20.31 0.29 0.66
N VAL A 145 -19.50 1.12 0.03
CA VAL A 145 -18.05 1.14 0.26
C VAL A 145 -17.78 1.91 1.55
N ALA A 146 -17.45 1.17 2.62
CA ALA A 146 -17.08 1.74 3.92
C ALA A 146 -15.57 1.64 4.22
N GLN A 147 -14.88 0.71 3.55
CA GLN A 147 -13.46 0.47 3.74
C GLN A 147 -12.61 1.33 2.80
N PRO A 148 -11.43 1.79 3.25
CA PRO A 148 -10.56 2.56 2.39
C PRO A 148 -9.97 1.68 1.28
N ILE A 149 -9.96 2.23 0.07
CA ILE A 149 -9.04 1.79 -0.98
C ILE A 149 -7.88 2.79 -0.96
N GLU A 150 -6.79 2.46 -0.28
CA GLU A 150 -5.74 3.39 0.18
C GLU A 150 -5.21 4.28 -0.95
N TYR A 151 -4.99 3.69 -2.14
CA TYR A 151 -4.56 4.44 -3.33
C TYR A 151 -5.49 5.61 -3.67
N PHE A 152 -6.82 5.39 -3.66
CA PHE A 152 -7.80 6.43 -3.97
C PHE A 152 -8.08 7.31 -2.75
N GLN A 153 -8.20 6.72 -1.56
CA GLN A 153 -8.46 7.44 -0.31
C GLN A 153 -7.35 8.45 0.00
N GLY A 154 -6.08 8.04 -0.04
CA GLY A 154 -4.95 8.91 0.24
C GLY A 154 -4.83 10.05 -0.77
N ALA A 155 -5.00 9.74 -2.06
CA ALA A 155 -4.97 10.76 -3.11
C ALA A 155 -6.15 11.74 -2.98
N LEU A 156 -7.37 11.25 -2.74
CA LEU A 156 -8.56 12.07 -2.53
C LEU A 156 -8.39 13.02 -1.34
N LEU A 157 -7.90 12.53 -0.20
CA LEU A 157 -7.64 13.35 0.98
C LEU A 157 -6.57 14.41 0.72
N GLY A 158 -5.49 14.05 0.01
CA GLY A 158 -4.46 15.01 -0.37
C GLY A 158 -4.99 16.14 -1.26
N PHE A 159 -5.88 15.83 -2.21
CA PHE A 159 -6.55 16.87 -3.00
C PHE A 159 -7.55 17.68 -2.15
N TYR A 160 -8.31 17.02 -1.29
CA TYR A 160 -9.33 17.65 -0.45
C TYR A 160 -8.73 18.66 0.54
N HIS A 161 -7.64 18.32 1.21
CA HIS A 161 -6.95 19.21 2.15
C HIS A 161 -5.96 20.18 1.48
N GLU A 162 -5.70 20.02 0.18
CA GLU A 162 -4.66 20.77 -0.54
C GLU A 162 -3.24 20.54 0.02
N GLU A 163 -3.06 19.41 0.72
CA GLU A 163 -1.82 18.93 1.32
C GLU A 163 -1.41 17.62 0.64
N PRO A 164 -0.66 17.69 -0.48
CA PRO A 164 -0.35 16.51 -1.28
C PRO A 164 0.55 15.52 -0.52
N ALA A 165 0.04 14.32 -0.27
CA ALA A 165 0.87 13.15 0.05
C ALA A 165 1.30 12.46 -1.26
N SER A 166 2.59 12.09 -1.34
CA SER A 166 3.10 11.38 -2.51
C SER A 166 2.62 9.92 -2.52
N LEU A 167 2.46 9.32 -3.71
CA LEU A 167 2.12 7.90 -3.84
C LEU A 167 3.14 6.98 -3.15
N TRP A 168 4.41 7.38 -3.07
CA TRP A 168 5.43 6.64 -2.33
C TRP A 168 5.08 6.52 -0.85
N ALA A 169 4.57 7.60 -0.24
CA ALA A 169 4.11 7.59 1.14
C ALA A 169 2.77 6.86 1.29
N ILE A 170 1.80 7.10 0.39
CA ILE A 170 0.46 6.48 0.44
C ILE A 170 0.54 4.96 0.33
N LEU A 171 1.51 4.42 -0.42
CA LEU A 171 1.62 2.99 -0.71
C LEU A 171 2.67 2.27 0.15
N ASP A 172 3.15 2.87 1.24
CA ASP A 172 4.19 2.32 2.12
C ASP A 172 5.49 1.93 1.36
N GLU A 173 5.80 2.68 0.30
CA GLU A 173 6.99 2.49 -0.54
C GLU A 173 8.07 3.57 -0.32
N ASP A 174 7.92 4.41 0.70
CA ASP A 174 8.90 5.45 1.01
C ASP A 174 10.25 4.83 1.45
N PRO A 175 11.33 5.04 0.66
CA PRO A 175 12.66 4.50 0.95
C PRO A 175 13.31 5.11 2.20
N GLN A 176 12.74 6.11 2.86
CA GLN A 176 13.28 6.65 4.10
C GLN A 176 13.01 5.77 5.31
N TRP A 177 11.91 5.03 5.31
CA TRP A 177 11.40 4.37 6.51
C TRP A 177 11.53 2.86 6.47
N LEU A 178 11.37 2.25 5.28
CA LEU A 178 11.24 0.80 5.16
C LEU A 178 12.42 0.16 4.42
N ARG A 179 12.98 -0.90 5.01
CA ARG A 179 13.99 -1.77 4.40
C ARG A 179 13.42 -3.15 4.21
N TYR A 180 13.67 -3.74 3.05
CA TYR A 180 13.27 -5.12 2.76
C TYR A 180 14.45 -6.05 3.00
N VAL A 181 14.22 -7.18 3.66
CA VAL A 181 15.24 -8.21 3.88
C VAL A 181 14.79 -9.48 3.18
N ALA A 182 15.56 -9.95 2.20
CA ALA A 182 15.26 -11.16 1.44
C ALA A 182 15.50 -12.44 2.27
N ASP A 183 15.10 -13.59 1.73
CA ASP A 183 15.22 -14.89 2.41
C ASP A 183 16.68 -15.31 2.69
N ASP A 184 17.63 -14.77 1.93
CA ASP A 184 19.07 -14.95 2.15
C ASP A 184 19.66 -13.95 3.16
N GLY A 185 18.82 -13.08 3.73
CA GLY A 185 19.22 -12.02 4.65
C GLY A 185 19.77 -10.77 3.96
N ALA A 186 19.80 -10.69 2.62
CA ALA A 186 20.24 -9.51 1.91
C ALA A 186 19.22 -8.37 2.08
N GLU A 187 19.71 -7.20 2.50
CA GLU A 187 18.88 -5.99 2.59
C GLU A 187 18.76 -5.30 1.22
N SER A 188 17.59 -4.74 0.94
CA SER A 188 17.27 -3.89 -0.20
C SER A 188 16.28 -2.80 0.17
N LEU A 189 16.00 -1.90 -0.77
CA LEU A 189 14.85 -1.01 -0.68
C LEU A 189 13.56 -1.83 -0.85
N ASN A 190 12.45 -1.30 -0.35
CA ASN A 190 11.15 -1.96 -0.41
C ASN A 190 10.46 -1.77 -1.77
N GLY A 191 9.48 -2.63 -2.05
CA GLY A 191 8.52 -2.47 -3.14
C GLY A 191 9.19 -2.37 -4.51
N ARG A 192 8.78 -1.38 -5.30
CA ARG A 192 9.24 -1.17 -6.68
C ARG A 192 10.70 -0.74 -6.78
N LEU A 193 11.30 -0.34 -5.65
CA LEU A 193 12.71 0.01 -5.54
C LEU A 193 13.58 -1.21 -5.24
N ALA A 194 12.99 -2.40 -5.04
CA ALA A 194 13.75 -3.63 -4.91
C ALA A 194 14.64 -3.84 -6.16
N GLY A 195 15.95 -3.91 -5.95
CA GLY A 195 16.96 -4.01 -7.01
C GLY A 195 17.57 -2.68 -7.47
N ALA A 196 17.04 -1.53 -7.06
CA ALA A 196 17.81 -0.30 -7.08
C ALA A 196 18.92 -0.42 -6.02
N GLY A 197 20.16 -0.08 -6.39
CA GLY A 197 21.28 -0.20 -5.46
C GLY A 197 21.04 0.69 -4.24
N ILE A 198 21.17 0.13 -3.02
CA ILE A 198 21.06 0.91 -1.76
C ILE A 198 22.01 2.12 -1.80
N LYS A 199 23.19 1.97 -2.42
CA LYS A 199 24.18 3.04 -2.57
C LYS A 199 23.73 4.20 -3.47
N THR A 200 22.69 4.02 -4.29
CA THR A 200 22.11 5.08 -5.13
C THR A 200 21.27 6.06 -4.31
N LEU A 201 20.84 5.65 -3.12
CA LEU A 201 20.10 6.45 -2.15
C LEU A 201 20.98 6.55 -0.90
N ALA A 202 21.85 7.55 -0.82
CA ALA A 202 22.47 7.85 0.46
C ALA A 202 21.32 8.04 1.48
N PRO A 203 21.33 7.39 2.66
CA PRO A 203 20.21 7.41 3.62
C PRO A 203 19.81 8.80 4.12
N GLU A 204 20.61 9.80 3.78
CA GLU A 204 20.52 11.21 4.16
C GLU A 204 19.77 12.06 3.10
N VAL A 205 19.46 11.49 1.93
CA VAL A 205 18.77 12.20 0.84
C VAL A 205 17.27 12.09 1.06
N GLU A 206 16.63 13.22 1.34
CA GLU A 206 15.18 13.31 1.48
C GLU A 206 14.48 12.76 0.21
N LEU A 207 13.34 12.06 0.34
CA LEU A 207 12.62 11.48 -0.80
C LEU A 207 12.36 12.54 -1.89
N ASP A 208 12.07 13.77 -1.48
CA ASP A 208 11.89 14.92 -2.38
C ASP A 208 13.14 15.17 -3.26
N VAL A 209 14.33 15.09 -2.67
CA VAL A 209 15.60 15.26 -3.39
C VAL A 209 15.84 14.09 -4.34
N TRP A 210 15.46 12.87 -3.96
CA TRP A 210 15.55 11.71 -4.87
C TRP A 210 14.51 11.77 -5.99
N ILE A 211 13.28 12.20 -5.72
CA ILE A 211 12.25 12.46 -6.72
C ILE A 211 12.78 13.50 -7.72
N GLU A 212 13.37 14.60 -7.24
CA GLU A 212 13.96 15.64 -8.09
C GLU A 212 15.17 15.14 -8.92
N GLN A 213 16.06 14.34 -8.31
CA GLN A 213 17.31 13.91 -8.93
C GLN A 213 17.18 12.69 -9.85
N VAL A 214 16.26 11.77 -9.55
CA VAL A 214 16.22 10.43 -10.19
C VAL A 214 14.94 10.20 -10.99
N LEU A 215 13.80 10.71 -10.53
CA LEU A 215 12.49 10.38 -11.12
C LEU A 215 11.83 11.49 -11.93
N ALA A 216 11.99 12.76 -11.54
CA ALA A 216 11.45 13.95 -12.20
C ALA A 216 12.46 14.61 -13.16
N THR A 217 13.43 13.82 -13.66
CA THR A 217 14.40 14.31 -14.66
C THR A 217 13.79 14.46 -16.05
N HIS A 218 12.65 13.79 -16.29
CA HIS A 218 11.88 13.93 -17.53
C HIS A 218 11.11 15.26 -17.54
N GLU A 219 11.21 16.02 -18.63
CA GLU A 219 10.59 17.34 -18.78
C GLU A 219 9.07 17.30 -18.54
N GLU A 220 8.42 16.22 -18.97
CA GLU A 220 6.98 15.97 -18.74
C GLU A 220 6.58 15.97 -17.26
N CYS A 221 7.46 15.50 -16.36
CA CYS A 221 7.17 15.43 -14.94
C CYS A 221 7.36 16.79 -14.26
N ARG A 222 8.36 17.56 -14.67
CA ARG A 222 8.67 18.88 -14.08
C ARG A 222 7.51 19.87 -14.22
N ASN A 223 6.78 19.77 -15.33
CA ASN A 223 5.62 20.62 -15.62
C ASN A 223 4.29 19.91 -15.36
N CYS A 224 4.29 18.73 -14.72
CA CYS A 224 3.08 17.99 -14.43
C CYS A 224 2.37 18.58 -13.20
N GLU A 225 1.10 18.94 -13.34
CA GLU A 225 0.27 19.45 -12.23
C GLU A 225 0.15 18.45 -11.06
N PHE A 226 0.30 17.16 -11.34
CA PHE A 226 0.19 16.08 -10.36
C PHE A 226 1.53 15.67 -9.75
N LEU A 227 2.63 16.39 -10.02
CA LEU A 227 3.97 16.00 -9.57
C LEU A 227 4.04 15.74 -8.06
N ARG A 228 3.41 16.57 -7.23
CA ARG A 228 3.45 16.43 -5.77
C ARG A 228 2.68 15.21 -5.25
N HIS A 229 1.62 14.81 -5.93
CA HIS A 229 0.86 13.60 -5.58
C HIS A 229 1.52 12.33 -6.13
N CYS A 230 2.06 12.40 -7.34
CA CYS A 230 2.65 11.23 -8.01
C CYS A 230 4.09 10.98 -7.53
N GLY A 231 4.89 12.02 -7.29
CA GLY A 231 6.31 11.88 -6.96
C GLY A 231 7.14 11.14 -8.02
N GLY A 232 6.69 11.11 -9.27
CA GLY A 232 7.33 10.32 -10.33
C GLY A 232 7.13 8.80 -10.20
N TYR A 233 6.24 8.33 -9.32
CA TYR A 233 5.97 6.91 -9.06
C TYR A 233 5.81 6.07 -10.33
N PHE A 234 5.00 6.57 -11.28
CA PHE A 234 4.72 5.87 -12.54
C PHE A 234 5.84 5.96 -13.59
N LYS A 235 6.91 6.73 -13.37
CA LYS A 235 8.08 6.77 -14.27
C LYS A 235 9.19 5.80 -13.87
N TRP A 236 8.94 4.99 -12.83
CA TRP A 236 9.83 3.91 -12.42
C TRP A 236 9.17 2.54 -12.60
N PRO A 237 9.89 1.49 -13.04
CA PRO A 237 11.26 1.53 -13.55
C PRO A 237 11.33 2.00 -15.01
N ARG A 238 10.23 1.94 -15.77
CA ARG A 238 10.19 2.36 -17.18
C ARG A 238 9.92 3.86 -17.31
N ARG A 239 10.94 4.64 -17.67
CA ARG A 239 10.85 6.11 -17.74
C ARG A 239 10.01 6.63 -18.92
N ASP A 240 9.77 5.80 -19.92
CA ASP A 240 8.97 6.08 -21.10
C ASP A 240 7.47 5.77 -20.91
N TYR A 241 7.05 5.36 -19.70
CA TYR A 241 5.65 5.07 -19.41
C TYR A 241 4.74 6.27 -19.72
N ASP A 242 3.65 6.01 -20.46
CA ASP A 242 2.63 6.99 -20.80
C ASP A 242 1.72 7.25 -19.59
N CYS A 243 1.81 8.45 -19.04
CA CYS A 243 1.04 8.85 -17.87
C CYS A 243 -0.38 9.34 -18.20
N ALA A 244 -0.84 9.35 -19.46
CA ALA A 244 -2.15 9.90 -19.82
C ALA A 244 -3.30 9.26 -19.01
N GLY A 245 -3.30 7.93 -18.88
CA GLY A 245 -4.32 7.19 -18.14
C GLY A 245 -4.35 7.53 -16.65
N VAL A 246 -3.19 7.53 -15.98
CA VAL A 246 -3.10 7.86 -14.55
C VAL A 246 -3.38 9.33 -14.26
N LYS A 247 -3.03 10.24 -15.18
CA LYS A 247 -3.39 11.66 -15.07
C LYS A 247 -4.90 11.85 -15.12
N TRP A 248 -5.59 11.11 -15.99
CA TRP A 248 -7.05 11.15 -16.02
C TRP A 248 -7.66 10.68 -14.69
N LEU A 249 -7.20 9.56 -14.12
CA LEU A 249 -7.66 9.09 -12.79
C LEU A 249 -7.48 10.15 -11.70
N PHE A 250 -6.34 10.85 -11.70
CA PHE A 250 -6.05 11.90 -10.73
C PHE A 250 -6.91 13.17 -10.94
N SER A 251 -7.23 13.51 -12.19
CA SER A 251 -8.19 14.58 -12.48
C SER A 251 -9.57 14.28 -11.89
N GLU A 252 -10.08 13.07 -12.08
CA GLU A 252 -11.39 12.65 -11.53
C GLU A 252 -11.39 12.72 -9.99
N LEU A 253 -10.32 12.26 -9.33
CA LEU A 253 -10.17 12.38 -7.88
C LEU A 253 -10.13 13.84 -7.40
N ARG A 254 -9.41 14.72 -8.11
CA ARG A 254 -9.35 16.14 -7.78
C ARG A 254 -10.72 16.81 -7.94
N GLU A 255 -11.47 16.44 -8.98
CA GLU A 255 -12.83 16.93 -9.19
C GLU A 255 -13.76 16.47 -8.08
N ALA A 256 -13.72 15.19 -7.70
CA ALA A 256 -14.49 14.64 -6.59
C ALA A 256 -14.15 15.31 -5.25
N ALA A 257 -12.87 15.55 -4.97
CA ALA A 257 -12.43 16.29 -3.78
C ALA A 257 -12.97 17.74 -3.77
N SER A 258 -12.98 18.40 -4.93
CA SER A 258 -13.48 19.77 -5.06
C SER A 258 -15.00 19.85 -4.88
N GLU A 259 -15.73 18.86 -5.40
CA GLU A 259 -17.18 18.71 -5.18
C GLU A 259 -17.49 18.48 -3.70
N LEU A 260 -16.81 17.53 -3.06
CA LEU A 260 -16.97 17.23 -1.65
C LEU A 260 -16.73 18.46 -0.76
N ARG A 261 -15.71 19.26 -1.06
CA ARG A 261 -15.42 20.51 -0.32
C ARG A 261 -16.57 21.50 -0.45
N ARG A 262 -17.09 21.72 -1.66
CA ARG A 262 -18.24 22.62 -1.89
C ARG A 262 -19.48 22.14 -1.15
N ASP A 263 -19.74 20.84 -1.14
CA ASP A 263 -20.92 20.27 -0.49
C ASP A 263 -20.86 20.42 1.03
N ILE A 264 -19.67 20.22 1.63
CA ILE A 264 -19.44 20.41 3.07
C ILE A 264 -19.55 21.90 3.43
N GLU A 265 -18.98 22.81 2.64
CA GLU A 265 -19.07 24.25 2.85
C GLU A 265 -20.51 24.78 2.71
N ALA A 266 -21.31 24.18 1.83
CA ALA A 266 -22.72 24.51 1.62
C ALA A 266 -23.66 23.86 2.65
N ALA A 267 -23.19 22.88 3.42
CA ALA A 267 -24.00 22.19 4.41
C ALA A 267 -24.36 23.15 5.57
N PRO A 268 -25.65 23.26 5.95
CA PRO A 268 -26.04 24.09 7.07
C PRO A 268 -25.42 23.54 8.37
N VAL A 269 -24.71 24.41 9.10
CA VAL A 269 -24.23 24.09 10.45
C VAL A 269 -25.47 23.79 11.30
N SER A 270 -25.64 22.53 11.68
CA SER A 270 -26.70 22.15 12.61
C SER A 270 -26.29 22.63 14.00
N GLU A 271 -26.98 23.66 14.51
CA GLU A 271 -26.90 24.11 15.91
C GLU A 271 -27.51 23.07 16.88
#